data_AF-X1D7X8-F1
#
_entry.id   AF-X1D7X8-F1
#
_cell.length_a   1.000
_cell.length_b   1.000
_cell.length_c   1.000
_cell.angle_alpha   90.00
_cell.angle_beta   90.00
_cell.angle_gamma   90.00
#
_symmetry.space_group_name_H-M   'P 1'
#
loop_
_entity.id
_entity.type
_entity.pdbx_description
1 polymer ?
#
loop_
_entity_poly.entity_id
_entity_poly.type
_entity_poly.pdbx_seq_one_letter_code
_entity_poly.pdbx_strand_id
1 'polypeptide(L)'
;MQLNNPYGGKAEERLKWAEDAGLGKYINNKNAKIGYYVGCTASYRQVEVAIATAKIFEQLDVDFTLIEDEVCCGSPFFRVGAVNTGQELMNKNLESFKNMEQVLFSCAG
;
A
#
# COMPACT_ATOMS: atom_id res chain seq x y z
N MET A 1 -6.28 3.72 16.49
CA MET A 1 -4.81 3.77 16.40
C MET A 1 -4.43 5.08 15.72
N GLN A 2 -3.49 5.87 16.27
CA GLN A 2 -3.28 7.25 15.80
C GLN A 2 -2.73 7.35 14.36
N LEU A 3 -1.99 6.33 13.89
CA LEU A 3 -1.27 6.35 12.60
C LEU A 3 -1.67 5.23 11.61
N ASN A 4 -2.72 4.46 11.90
CA ASN A 4 -3.25 3.39 11.05
C ASN A 4 -2.24 2.28 10.63
N ASN A 5 -1.14 2.07 11.37
CA ASN A 5 -0.17 1.01 11.13
C ASN A 5 0.56 0.59 12.42
N PRO A 6 1.07 -0.66 12.52
CA PRO A 6 1.69 -1.17 13.73
C PRO A 6 3.12 -0.65 13.98
N TYR A 7 3.74 0.04 13.01
CA TYR A 7 5.14 0.45 13.06
C TYR A 7 5.36 1.88 13.53
N GLY A 8 4.28 2.65 13.70
CA GLY A 8 4.35 4.08 14.03
C GLY A 8 4.85 4.96 12.89
N GLY A 9 4.87 4.46 11.64
CA GLY A 9 5.27 5.24 10.48
C GLY A 9 4.26 6.35 10.17
N LYS A 10 4.73 7.52 9.76
CA LYS A 10 3.86 8.64 9.35
C LYS A 10 3.32 8.40 7.94
N ALA A 11 2.10 8.87 7.67
CA ALA A 11 1.48 8.74 6.35
C ALA A 11 2.36 9.35 5.24
N GLU A 12 2.94 10.53 5.49
CA GLU A 12 3.85 11.26 4.58
C GLU A 12 5.11 10.46 4.21
N GLU A 13 5.54 9.51 5.05
CA GLU A 13 6.74 8.70 4.82
C GLU A 13 6.44 7.45 3.99
N ARG A 14 5.16 7.08 3.82
CA ARG A 14 4.73 5.79 3.28
C ARG A 14 5.18 5.54 1.84
N LEU A 15 5.16 6.58 1.01
CA LEU A 15 5.51 6.51 -0.41
C LEU A 15 6.78 7.30 -0.73
N LYS A 16 7.51 7.78 0.28
CA LYS A 16 8.77 8.51 0.06
C LYS A 16 9.77 7.70 -0.78
N TRP A 17 9.80 6.39 -0.58
CA TRP A 17 10.64 5.48 -1.37
C TRP A 17 10.33 5.49 -2.87
N ALA A 18 9.08 5.76 -3.26
CA ALA A 18 8.70 5.78 -4.66
C ALA A 18 9.27 7.03 -5.34
N GLU A 19 9.22 8.18 -4.66
CA GLU A 19 9.88 9.41 -5.11
C GLU A 19 11.40 9.20 -5.22
N ASP A 20 12.03 8.72 -4.15
CA ASP A 20 13.48 8.50 -4.10
C ASP A 20 13.95 7.49 -5.16
N ALA A 21 13.10 6.54 -5.56
CA ALA A 21 13.40 5.52 -6.57
C ALA A 21 13.04 5.92 -8.02
N GLY A 22 12.53 7.14 -8.25
CA GLY A 22 12.12 7.61 -9.59
C GLY A 22 10.76 7.08 -10.07
N LEU A 23 9.95 6.57 -9.15
CA LEU A 23 8.62 5.99 -9.39
C LEU A 23 7.47 6.93 -9.00
N GLY A 24 7.76 8.17 -8.61
CA GLY A 24 6.78 9.17 -8.17
C GLY A 24 5.62 9.40 -9.15
N LYS A 25 5.86 9.24 -10.46
CA LYS A 25 4.83 9.34 -11.51
C LYS A 25 3.66 8.34 -11.36
N TYR A 26 3.85 7.26 -10.61
CA TYR A 26 2.82 6.25 -10.36
C TYR A 26 1.97 6.57 -9.11
N ILE A 27 2.35 7.54 -8.29
CA ILE A 27 1.58 7.93 -7.11
C ILE A 27 0.27 8.60 -7.53
N ASN A 28 -0.86 8.05 -7.07
CA ASN A 28 -2.20 8.54 -7.38
C ASN A 28 -2.45 8.74 -8.89
N ASN A 29 -1.83 7.91 -9.75
CA ASN A 29 -2.12 7.90 -11.18
C ASN A 29 -3.61 7.57 -11.40
N LYS A 30 -4.38 8.56 -11.86
CA LYS A 30 -5.85 8.47 -12.01
C LYS A 30 -6.29 7.69 -13.25
N ASN A 31 -5.36 7.46 -14.19
CA ASN A 31 -5.67 6.74 -15.43
C ASN A 31 -5.55 5.22 -15.25
N ALA A 32 -4.71 4.78 -14.31
CA ALA A 32 -4.50 3.38 -14.03
C ALA A 32 -5.74 2.71 -13.42
N LYS A 33 -5.99 1.48 -13.87
CA LYS A 33 -7.06 0.61 -13.35
C LYS A 33 -6.55 -0.44 -12.37
N ILE A 34 -5.23 -0.60 -12.28
CA ILE A 34 -4.57 -1.54 -11.38
C ILE A 34 -3.98 -0.77 -10.19
N GLY A 35 -4.44 -1.05 -8.98
CA GLY A 35 -3.83 -0.53 -7.76
C GLY A 35 -2.73 -1.47 -7.27
N TYR A 36 -1.53 -0.96 -7.01
CA TYR A 36 -0.55 -1.72 -6.23
C TYR A 36 -0.70 -1.34 -4.76
N TYR A 37 -1.27 -2.26 -3.97
CA TYR A 37 -1.31 -2.12 -2.53
C TYR A 37 0.02 -2.58 -1.93
N VAL A 38 0.78 -1.63 -1.39
CA VAL A 38 2.16 -1.84 -0.95
C VAL A 38 2.19 -2.50 0.43
N GLY A 39 1.32 -2.02 1.32
CA GLY A 39 1.20 -2.51 2.69
C GLY A 39 2.30 -2.00 3.62
N CYS A 40 2.02 -2.00 4.92
CA CYS A 40 2.87 -1.30 5.89
C CYS A 40 4.31 -1.84 6.02
N THR A 41 4.54 -3.14 5.84
CA THR A 41 5.89 -3.70 5.98
C THR A 41 6.79 -3.25 4.84
N ALA A 42 6.31 -3.36 3.60
CA ALA A 42 7.07 -2.92 2.43
C ALA A 42 7.23 -1.40 2.42
N SER A 43 6.21 -0.63 2.82
CA SER A 43 6.32 0.84 2.87
C SER A 43 7.31 1.37 3.92
N TYR A 44 7.47 0.71 5.08
CA TYR A 44 8.24 1.28 6.21
C TYR A 44 9.45 0.46 6.66
N ARG A 45 9.51 -0.84 6.38
CA ARG A 45 10.52 -1.76 6.95
C ARG A 45 11.32 -2.53 5.91
N GLN A 46 10.73 -2.83 4.75
CA GLN A 46 11.29 -3.64 3.68
C GLN A 46 11.08 -2.91 2.36
N VAL A 47 11.60 -1.68 2.29
CA VAL A 47 11.39 -0.73 1.21
C VAL A 47 11.90 -1.26 -0.13
N GLU A 48 12.97 -2.05 -0.09
CA GLU A 48 13.53 -2.77 -1.22
C GLU A 48 12.51 -3.67 -1.92
N VAL A 49 11.56 -4.27 -1.19
CA VAL A 49 10.48 -5.08 -1.77
C VAL A 49 9.51 -4.19 -2.54
N ALA A 50 9.10 -3.07 -1.96
CA ALA A 50 8.21 -2.12 -2.63
C ALA A 50 8.82 -1.59 -3.94
N ILE A 51 10.09 -1.18 -3.89
CA ILE A 51 10.84 -0.70 -5.05
C ILE A 51 10.97 -1.78 -6.11
N ALA A 52 11.39 -2.99 -5.72
CA ALA A 52 11.60 -4.08 -6.68
C ALA A 52 10.29 -4.47 -7.39
N THR A 53 9.19 -4.60 -6.64
CA THR A 53 7.88 -4.92 -7.22
C THR A 53 7.40 -3.82 -8.19
N ALA A 54 7.48 -2.55 -7.80
CA ALA A 54 7.06 -1.45 -8.66
C ALA A 54 7.95 -1.30 -9.91
N LYS A 55 9.26 -1.57 -9.82
CA LYS A 55 10.16 -1.60 -10.99
C LYS A 55 9.85 -2.75 -11.93
N ILE A 56 9.47 -3.92 -11.41
CA ILE A 56 9.02 -5.03 -12.25
C ILE A 56 7.75 -4.63 -13.01
N PHE A 57 6.80 -3.97 -12.35
CA PHE A 57 5.58 -3.48 -13.01
C PHE A 57 5.89 -2.45 -14.09
N GLU A 58 6.79 -1.50 -13.83
CA GLU A 58 7.26 -0.53 -14.83
C GLU A 58 7.94 -1.22 -16.02
N GLN A 59 8.80 -2.21 -15.79
CA GLN A 59 9.47 -2.96 -16.88
C GLN A 59 8.54 -3.82 -17.71
N LEU A 60 7.41 -4.24 -17.15
CA LEU A 60 6.38 -5.03 -17.81
C LEU A 60 5.28 -4.15 -18.44
N ASP A 61 5.46 -2.83 -18.44
CA ASP A 61 4.48 -1.85 -18.94
C ASP A 61 3.08 -2.02 -18.31
N VAL A 62 3.04 -2.40 -17.03
CA VAL A 62 1.77 -2.47 -16.28
C VAL A 62 1.31 -1.04 -15.99
N ASP A 63 0.08 -0.71 -16.35
CA ASP A 63 -0.55 0.58 -16.01
C ASP A 63 -1.11 0.54 -14.59
N PHE A 64 -0.24 0.79 -13.61
CA PHE A 64 -0.58 0.74 -12.18
C PHE A 64 -0.52 2.12 -11.50
N THR A 65 -1.15 2.18 -10.32
CA THR A 65 -1.10 3.32 -9.40
C THR A 65 -0.68 2.87 -8.01
N LEU A 66 0.13 3.70 -7.34
CA LEU A 66 0.41 3.61 -5.91
C LEU A 66 -0.64 4.43 -5.17
N ILE A 67 -1.29 3.82 -4.18
CA ILE A 67 -2.42 4.40 -3.47
C ILE A 67 -1.88 5.13 -2.23
N GLU A 68 -1.96 6.46 -2.20
CA GLU A 68 -1.43 7.25 -1.08
C GLU A 68 -2.22 7.03 0.22
N ASP A 69 -3.54 6.92 0.11
CA ASP A 69 -4.45 6.79 1.25
C ASP A 69 -4.49 5.38 1.87
N GLU A 70 -3.72 4.42 1.35
CA GLU A 70 -3.73 3.06 1.88
C GLU A 70 -3.20 3.00 3.33
N VAL A 71 -3.78 2.13 4.14
CA VAL A 71 -3.41 1.90 5.54
C VAL A 71 -2.87 0.49 5.75
N CYS A 72 -2.68 0.04 7.00
CA CYS A 72 -2.34 -1.36 7.27
C CYS A 72 -3.48 -2.30 6.85
N CYS A 73 -3.17 -3.55 6.47
CA CYS A 73 -4.18 -4.53 6.05
C CYS A 73 -5.02 -5.08 7.21
N GLY A 74 -4.57 -4.85 8.46
CA GLY A 74 -5.25 -5.36 9.64
C GLY A 74 -4.73 -6.71 10.16
N SER A 75 -3.95 -7.47 9.38
CA SER A 75 -3.53 -8.84 9.74
C SER A 75 -2.95 -9.00 11.16
N PRO A 76 -1.99 -8.16 11.61
CA PRO A 76 -1.47 -8.27 12.98
C PRO A 76 -2.55 -8.10 14.05
N PHE A 77 -3.55 -7.25 13.80
CA PHE A 77 -4.64 -6.99 14.75
C PHE A 77 -5.61 -8.16 14.83
N PHE A 78 -5.92 -8.80 13.70
CA PHE A 78 -6.71 -10.03 13.70
C PHE A 78 -6.01 -11.13 14.51
N ARG A 79 -4.69 -11.27 14.37
CA ARG A 79 -3.90 -12.30 15.07
C ARG A 79 -3.84 -12.13 16.59
N VAL A 80 -3.97 -10.89 17.09
CA VAL A 80 -3.98 -10.59 18.54
C VAL A 80 -5.39 -10.40 19.11
N GLY A 81 -6.43 -10.71 18.33
CA GLY A 81 -7.83 -10.58 18.77
C GLY A 81 -8.40 -9.15 18.75
N ALA A 82 -7.66 -8.17 18.24
CA ALA A 82 -8.12 -6.80 18.05
C ALA A 82 -8.96 -6.66 16.76
N VAL A 83 -10.03 -7.44 16.66
CA VAL A 83 -10.83 -7.63 15.43
C VAL A 83 -11.42 -6.32 14.92
N ASN A 84 -12.00 -5.49 15.80
CA ASN A 84 -12.62 -4.22 15.41
C ASN A 84 -11.61 -3.28 14.73
N THR A 85 -10.40 -3.18 15.29
CA THR A 85 -9.32 -2.39 14.69
C THR A 85 -8.89 -2.95 13.33
N GLY A 86 -8.79 -4.28 13.21
CA GLY A 86 -8.52 -4.94 11.93
C GLY A 86 -9.57 -4.63 10.87
N GLN A 87 -10.86 -4.69 11.23
CA GLN A 87 -11.98 -4.39 10.35
C GLN A 87 -12.04 -2.92 9.94
N GLU A 88 -11.80 -1.98 10.86
CA GLU A 88 -11.73 -0.54 10.56
C GLU A 88 -10.66 -0.25 9.51
N LEU A 89 -9.47 -0.83 9.65
CA LEU A 89 -8.37 -0.67 8.70
C LEU A 89 -8.66 -1.30 7.35
N MET A 90 -9.22 -2.52 7.36
CA MET A 90 -9.68 -3.20 6.14
C MET A 90 -10.70 -2.36 5.38
N ASN A 91 -11.72 -1.85 6.06
CA ASN A 91 -12.77 -1.04 5.44
C ASN A 91 -12.21 0.25 4.83
N LYS A 92 -11.26 0.93 5.49
CA LYS A 92 -10.58 2.10 4.90
C LYS A 92 -9.89 1.77 3.57
N ASN A 93 -9.17 0.65 3.50
CA ASN A 93 -8.53 0.23 2.26
C ASN A 93 -9.55 -0.12 1.16
N LEU A 94 -10.66 -0.79 1.53
CA LEU A 94 -11.72 -1.11 0.57
C LEU A 94 -12.33 0.15 -0.06
N GLU A 95 -12.46 1.25 0.70
CA GLU A 95 -12.87 2.54 0.16
C GLU A 95 -11.89 3.07 -0.91
N SER A 96 -10.59 2.98 -0.65
CA SER A 96 -9.55 3.38 -1.60
C SER A 96 -9.52 2.50 -2.86
N PHE A 97 -9.97 1.26 -2.78
CA PHE A 97 -9.97 0.32 -3.90
C PHE A 97 -11.21 0.42 -4.80
N LYS A 98 -12.25 1.18 -4.42
CA LYS A 98 -13.55 1.21 -5.12
C LYS A 98 -13.48 1.50 -6.62
N ASN A 99 -12.48 2.27 -7.05
CA ASN A 99 -12.31 2.68 -8.45
C ASN A 99 -11.29 1.82 -9.22
N MET A 100 -10.73 0.79 -8.57
CA MET A 100 -9.75 -0.12 -9.18
C MET A 100 -10.45 -1.36 -9.73
N GLU A 101 -10.00 -1.83 -10.89
CA GLU A 101 -10.45 -3.09 -11.49
C GLU A 101 -9.71 -4.30 -10.89
N GLN A 102 -8.44 -4.11 -10.54
CA GLN A 102 -7.59 -5.12 -9.93
C GLN A 102 -6.68 -4.47 -8.87
N VAL A 103 -6.44 -5.19 -7.78
CA VAL A 103 -5.45 -4.78 -6.76
C VAL A 103 -4.39 -5.86 -6.65
N LEU A 104 -3.13 -5.45 -6.80
CA LEU A 104 -1.95 -6.30 -6.66
C LEU A 104 -1.35 -6.13 -5.27
N PHE A 105 -0.83 -7.23 -4.73
CA PHE A 105 -0.24 -7.30 -3.40
C PHE A 105 1.13 -7.98 -3.50
N SER A 106 2.15 -7.40 -2.87
CA SER A 106 3.45 -8.08 -2.70
C SER A 106 3.54 -8.86 -1.37
N CYS A 107 2.53 -8.71 -0.50
CA CYS A 107 2.45 -9.36 0.81
C CYS A 107 1.14 -10.14 0.95
N ALA A 108 1.21 -11.36 1.47
CA ALA A 108 0.06 -12.24 1.69
C ALA A 108 -0.82 -11.83 2.89
N GLY A 109 -0.25 -11.13 3.89
CA GLY A 109 -0.93 -10.79 5.14
C GLY A 109 -0.77 -11.83 6.25
#